data_AF-A0A956CYC2-F1
#
_entry.id   AF-A0A956CYC2-F1
#
_cell.length_a   1.000
_cell.length_b   1.000
_cell.length_c   1.000
_cell.angle_alpha   90.00
_cell.angle_beta   90.00
_cell.angle_gamma   90.00
#
_symmetry.space_group_name_H-M   'P 1'
#
loop_
_entity.id
_entity.type
_entity.pdbx_description
1 polymer ?
#
loop_
_entity_poly.entity_id
_entity_poly.type
_entity_poly.pdbx_seq_one_letter_code
_entity_poly.pdbx_strand_id
1 'polypeptide(L)'
;LLDALRDDVAALATEAGQTESPRSDDFEALKHRIHELVIEKVEPIADSAPRVSAKYGLTVFADVFGPFSSGERYLNRAWSALVDRHWEEAASSLERAASDLTEARRILMAATSNPKRA
;
A
#
# COMPACT_ATOMS: atom_id res chain seq x y z
N LEU A 1 6.43 9.18 4.53
CA LEU A 1 5.11 8.54 4.48
C LEU A 1 5.11 7.29 3.61
N LEU A 2 5.48 7.34 2.33
CA LEU A 2 5.47 6.15 1.46
C LEU A 2 6.36 4.98 1.96
N ASP A 3 7.56 5.26 2.50
CA ASP A 3 8.38 4.21 3.14
C ASP A 3 7.65 3.54 4.31
N ALA A 4 7.12 4.35 5.23
CA ALA A 4 6.42 3.86 6.40
C ALA A 4 5.10 3.14 6.04
N LEU A 5 4.43 3.52 4.94
CA LEU A 5 3.28 2.78 4.43
C LEU A 5 3.71 1.43 3.88
N ARG A 6 4.76 1.38 3.05
CA ARG A 6 5.31 0.13 2.50
C ARG A 6 5.69 -0.83 3.62
N ASP A 7 6.43 -0.34 4.61
CA ASP A 7 6.98 -1.17 5.70
C ASP A 7 5.85 -1.77 6.55
N ASP A 8 4.85 -0.95 6.90
CA ASP A 8 3.69 -1.44 7.67
C ASP A 8 2.87 -2.46 6.87
N VAL A 9 2.62 -2.21 5.58
CA VAL A 9 1.89 -3.16 4.74
C VAL A 9 2.67 -4.46 4.56
N ALA A 10 3.99 -4.41 4.44
CA ALA A 10 4.83 -5.61 4.39
C ALA A 10 4.80 -6.39 5.71
N ALA A 11 4.75 -5.70 6.85
CA ALA A 11 4.58 -6.32 8.16
C ALA A 11 3.21 -7.00 8.28
N LEU A 12 2.12 -6.35 7.85
CA LEU A 12 0.78 -6.94 7.80
C LEU A 12 0.72 -8.17 6.89
N ALA A 13 1.32 -8.10 5.70
CA ALA A 13 1.37 -9.23 4.78
C ALA A 13 2.08 -10.43 5.39
N THR A 14 3.22 -10.19 6.05
CA THR A 14 3.99 -11.24 6.74
C THR A 14 3.20 -11.88 7.86
N GLU A 15 2.58 -11.07 8.72
CA GLU A 15 1.74 -11.53 9.83
C GLU A 15 0.54 -12.35 9.33
N ALA A 16 -0.16 -11.86 8.31
CA ALA A 16 -1.31 -12.54 7.73
C ALA A 16 -0.91 -13.89 7.10
N GLY A 17 0.20 -13.93 6.36
CA GLY A 17 0.72 -15.15 5.72
C GLY A 17 1.25 -16.20 6.70
N GLN A 18 1.65 -15.81 7.91
CA GLN A 18 2.11 -16.73 8.96
C GLN A 18 0.98 -17.25 9.86
N THR A 19 -0.24 -16.73 9.72
CA THR A 19 -1.37 -17.11 10.55
C THR A 19 -2.13 -18.29 9.91
N GLU A 20 -1.83 -19.52 10.32
CA GLU A 20 -2.43 -20.74 9.76
C GLU A 20 -3.90 -20.97 10.17
N SER A 21 -4.33 -20.44 11.32
CA SER A 21 -5.66 -20.67 11.88
C SER A 21 -6.21 -19.40 12.53
N PRO A 22 -6.64 -18.42 11.72
CA PRO A 22 -7.10 -17.12 12.19
C PRO A 22 -8.43 -17.26 12.95
N ARG A 23 -8.48 -16.65 14.13
CA ARG A 23 -9.66 -16.56 14.99
C ARG A 23 -10.43 -15.29 14.70
N SER A 24 -11.65 -15.17 15.20
CA SER A 24 -12.50 -13.98 14.96
C SER A 24 -11.80 -12.66 15.29
N ASP A 25 -11.07 -12.61 16.40
CA ASP A 25 -10.34 -11.41 16.82
C ASP A 25 -9.22 -11.02 15.85
N ASP A 26 -8.59 -11.98 15.17
CA ASP A 26 -7.52 -11.73 14.21
C ASP A 26 -8.05 -11.00 12.98
N PHE A 27 -9.26 -11.34 12.52
CA PHE A 27 -9.93 -10.63 11.41
C PHE A 27 -10.27 -9.19 11.78
N GLU A 28 -10.83 -8.98 12.98
CA GLU A 28 -11.19 -7.64 13.45
C GLU A 28 -9.95 -6.76 13.65
N ALA A 29 -8.89 -7.31 14.24
CA ALA A 29 -7.63 -6.62 14.46
C ALA A 29 -6.97 -6.21 13.13
N LEU A 30 -6.87 -7.13 12.18
CA LEU A 30 -6.25 -6.85 10.88
C LEU A 30 -7.07 -5.85 10.06
N LYS A 31 -8.40 -5.98 10.07
CA LYS A 31 -9.32 -5.03 9.41
C LYS A 31 -9.17 -3.62 9.97
N HIS A 32 -9.08 -3.49 11.29
CA HIS A 32 -8.88 -2.21 11.96
C HIS A 32 -7.55 -1.55 11.56
N ARG A 33 -6.45 -2.32 11.60
CA ARG A 33 -5.12 -1.82 11.20
C ARG A 33 -5.06 -1.39 9.74
N ILE A 34 -5.69 -2.12 8.82
CA ILE A 34 -5.78 -1.70 7.41
C ILE A 34 -6.54 -0.38 7.30
N HIS A 35 -7.66 -0.24 8.02
CA HIS A 35 -8.45 0.99 8.02
C HIS A 35 -7.65 2.20 8.53
N GLU A 36 -6.92 2.04 9.63
CA GLU A 36 -6.03 3.08 10.17
C GLU A 36 -4.94 3.45 9.15
N LEU A 37 -4.28 2.46 8.52
CA LEU A 37 -3.27 2.73 7.49
C LEU A 37 -3.81 3.52 6.30
N VAL A 38 -5.05 3.25 5.88
CA VAL A 38 -5.69 3.99 4.79
C VAL A 38 -5.82 5.47 5.16
N ILE A 39 -6.40 5.75 6.32
CA ILE A 39 -6.65 7.14 6.78
C ILE A 39 -5.33 7.86 7.08
N GLU A 40 -4.42 7.23 7.82
CA GLU A 40 -3.23 7.90 8.33
C GLU A 40 -2.12 8.07 7.29
N LYS A 41 -2.09 7.22 6.26
CA LYS A 41 -0.96 7.15 5.34
C LYS A 41 -1.36 7.13 3.87
N VAL A 42 -2.35 6.33 3.46
CA VAL A 42 -2.74 6.26 2.04
C VAL A 42 -3.35 7.58 1.59
N GLU A 43 -4.35 8.09 2.31
CA GLU A 43 -5.05 9.34 1.97
C GLU A 43 -4.08 10.54 1.91
N PRO A 44 -3.20 10.80 2.90
CA PRO A 44 -2.23 11.89 2.80
C PRO A 44 -1.23 11.77 1.63
N ILE A 45 -0.89 10.53 1.22
CA ILE A 45 -0.03 10.31 0.04
C ILE A 45 -0.83 10.59 -1.23
N ALA A 46 -2.08 10.13 -1.33
CA ALA A 46 -2.97 10.44 -2.44
C ALA A 46 -3.16 11.96 -2.60
N ASP A 47 -3.38 12.68 -1.50
CA ASP A 47 -3.49 14.15 -1.47
C ASP A 47 -2.19 14.87 -1.87
N SER A 48 -1.06 14.17 -1.86
CA SER A 48 0.21 14.72 -2.33
C SER A 48 0.39 14.65 -3.84
N ALA A 49 -0.48 13.93 -4.57
CA ALA A 49 -0.40 13.72 -6.02
C ALA A 49 -0.14 15.00 -6.84
N PRO A 50 -0.88 16.11 -6.65
CA PRO A 50 -0.64 17.34 -7.41
C PRO A 50 0.75 17.93 -7.18
N ARG A 51 1.29 17.80 -5.96
CA ARG A 51 2.63 18.27 -5.59
C ARG A 51 3.73 17.44 -6.25
N VAL A 52 3.53 16.12 -6.35
CA VAL A 52 4.47 15.23 -7.05
C VAL A 52 4.49 15.54 -8.54
N SER A 53 3.32 15.69 -9.17
CA SER A 53 3.20 16.06 -10.58
C SER A 53 3.86 17.41 -10.89
N ALA A 54 3.63 18.43 -10.07
CA ALA A 54 4.24 19.74 -10.25
C ALA A 54 5.76 19.73 -10.09
N LYS A 55 6.30 18.88 -9.20
CA LYS A 55 7.73 18.83 -8.89
C LYS A 55 8.55 17.95 -9.83
N TYR A 56 7.98 16.84 -10.30
CA TYR A 56 8.71 15.80 -11.03
C TYR A 56 8.16 15.54 -12.45
N GLY A 57 7.12 16.27 -12.86
CA GLY A 57 6.49 16.11 -14.16
C GLY A 57 5.47 14.97 -14.20
N LEU A 58 4.66 14.96 -15.28
CA LEU A 58 3.54 14.04 -15.44
C LEU A 58 3.97 12.58 -15.60
N THR A 59 5.11 12.33 -16.25
CA THR A 59 5.65 10.99 -16.46
C THR A 59 6.02 10.34 -15.13
N VAL A 60 6.83 11.02 -14.30
CA VAL A 60 7.23 10.50 -12.98
C VAL A 60 6.01 10.35 -12.09
N PHE A 61 5.06 11.29 -12.15
CA PHE A 61 3.80 11.15 -11.44
C PHE A 61 3.08 9.85 -11.82
N ALA A 62 2.88 9.58 -13.11
CA ALA A 62 2.20 8.38 -13.58
C ALA A 62 2.95 7.10 -13.17
N ASP A 63 4.27 7.09 -13.30
CA ASP A 63 5.12 5.95 -12.94
C ASP A 63 5.06 5.64 -11.44
N VAL A 64 4.97 6.65 -10.57
CA VAL A 64 4.87 6.45 -9.11
C VAL A 64 3.42 6.11 -8.70
N PHE A 65 2.45 6.86 -9.19
CA PHE A 65 1.06 6.74 -8.73
C PHE A 65 0.32 5.56 -9.35
N GLY A 66 0.77 5.02 -10.49
CA GLY A 66 0.25 3.77 -11.05
C GLY A 66 0.35 2.59 -10.07
N PRO A 67 1.55 2.16 -9.67
CA PRO A 67 1.75 1.11 -8.67
C PRO A 67 1.21 1.51 -7.29
N PHE A 68 1.32 2.77 -6.86
CA PHE A 68 0.71 3.20 -5.58
C PHE A 68 -0.81 2.97 -5.56
N SER A 69 -1.52 3.37 -6.62
CA SER A 69 -2.98 3.18 -6.73
C SER A 69 -3.35 1.69 -6.82
N SER A 70 -2.45 0.86 -7.37
CA SER A 70 -2.62 -0.60 -7.37
C SER A 70 -2.49 -1.16 -5.96
N GLY A 71 -1.49 -0.73 -5.20
CA GLY A 71 -1.32 -1.11 -3.80
C GLY A 71 -2.52 -0.71 -2.94
N GLU A 72 -3.03 0.51 -3.10
CA GLU A 72 -4.26 0.99 -2.44
C GLU A 72 -5.47 0.08 -2.75
N ARG A 73 -5.68 -0.28 -4.02
CA ARG A 73 -6.78 -1.19 -4.40
C ARG A 73 -6.67 -2.56 -3.73
N TYR A 74 -5.46 -3.09 -3.59
CA TYR A 74 -5.24 -4.37 -2.91
C TYR A 74 -5.39 -4.26 -1.38
N LEU A 75 -5.07 -3.12 -0.76
CA LEU A 75 -5.43 -2.86 0.64
C LEU A 75 -6.95 -2.87 0.84
N ASN A 76 -7.68 -2.19 -0.04
CA ASN A 76 -9.14 -2.18 0.00
C ASN A 76 -9.73 -3.57 -0.25
N ARG A 77 -9.11 -4.36 -1.14
CA ARG A 77 -9.48 -5.77 -1.36
C ARG A 77 -9.26 -6.62 -0.11
N ALA A 78 -8.11 -6.47 0.55
CA ALA A 78 -7.80 -7.19 1.78
C ALA A 78 -8.81 -6.85 2.87
N TRP A 79 -9.15 -5.57 3.03
CA TRP A 79 -10.16 -5.13 4.00
C TRP A 79 -11.53 -5.79 3.73
N SER A 80 -12.01 -5.77 2.48
CA SER A 80 -13.28 -6.41 2.11
C SER A 80 -13.26 -7.91 2.35
N ALA A 81 -12.17 -8.59 1.98
CA ALA A 81 -11.99 -10.01 2.23
C ALA A 81 -12.07 -10.34 3.73
N LEU A 82 -11.51 -9.49 4.60
CA LEU A 82 -11.61 -9.68 6.06
C LEU A 82 -13.04 -9.51 6.58
N VAL A 83 -13.80 -8.54 6.05
CA VAL A 83 -15.23 -8.37 6.35
C VAL A 83 -16.01 -9.63 5.97
N ASP A 84 -15.69 -10.21 4.81
CA ASP A 84 -16.33 -11.40 4.27
C ASP A 84 -15.76 -12.71 4.84
N ARG A 85 -14.83 -12.64 5.80
CA ARG A 85 -14.21 -13.79 6.48
C ARG A 85 -13.33 -14.66 5.58
N HIS A 86 -12.72 -14.10 4.54
CA HIS A 86 -11.78 -14.76 3.62
C HIS A 86 -10.32 -14.39 3.92
N TRP A 87 -9.69 -15.09 4.87
CA TRP A 87 -8.32 -14.78 5.32
C TRP A 87 -7.25 -14.97 4.22
N GLU A 88 -7.31 -16.07 3.47
CA GLU A 88 -6.31 -16.36 2.43
C GLU A 88 -6.29 -15.29 1.32
N GLU A 89 -7.48 -14.79 0.95
CA GLU A 89 -7.61 -13.69 0.00
C GLU A 89 -7.07 -12.39 0.59
N ALA A 90 -7.32 -12.13 1.88
CA ALA A 90 -6.78 -10.96 2.57
C ALA A 90 -5.25 -10.99 2.63
N ALA A 91 -4.65 -12.13 3.01
CA ALA A 91 -3.21 -12.32 3.04
C ALA A 91 -2.57 -12.14 1.65
N SER A 92 -3.13 -12.81 0.63
CA SER A 92 -2.66 -12.69 -0.76
C SER A 92 -2.78 -11.24 -1.28
N SER A 93 -3.84 -10.53 -0.89
CA SER A 93 -4.04 -9.13 -1.29
C SER A 93 -3.02 -8.21 -0.58
N LEU A 94 -2.73 -8.43 0.70
CA LEU A 94 -1.69 -7.69 1.41
C LEU A 94 -0.30 -7.90 0.81
N GLU A 95 0.03 -9.11 0.38
CA GLU A 95 1.29 -9.39 -0.33
C GLU A 95 1.39 -8.59 -1.64
N ARG A 96 0.30 -8.57 -2.43
CA ARG A 96 0.24 -7.77 -3.66
C ARG A 96 0.37 -6.27 -3.37
N ALA A 97 -0.32 -5.78 -2.32
CA ALA A 97 -0.20 -4.39 -1.89
C ALA A 97 1.24 -4.03 -1.51
N ALA A 98 1.92 -4.89 -0.75
CA ALA A 98 3.31 -4.69 -0.34
C ALA A 98 4.27 -4.63 -1.55
N SER A 99 4.07 -5.52 -2.54
CA SER A 99 4.84 -5.53 -3.78
C SER A 99 4.66 -4.25 -4.59
N ASP A 100 3.42 -3.82 -4.78
CA ASP A 100 3.10 -2.62 -5.56
C ASP A 100 3.63 -1.34 -4.88
N LEU A 101 3.52 -1.24 -3.55
CA LEU A 101 4.07 -0.12 -2.78
C LEU A 101 5.60 -0.10 -2.79
N THR A 102 6.23 -1.27 -2.82
CA THR A 102 7.70 -1.39 -2.99
C THR A 102 8.13 -0.85 -4.34
N GLU A 103 7.39 -1.16 -5.40
CA GLU A 103 7.67 -0.66 -6.75
C GLU A 103 7.47 0.85 -6.84
N ALA A 104 6.36 1.38 -6.32
CA ALA A 104 6.12 2.82 -6.24
C ALA A 104 7.26 3.55 -5.53
N ARG A 105 7.77 2.96 -4.44
CA ARG A 105 8.90 3.52 -3.70
C ARG A 105 10.20 3.47 -4.50
N ARG A 106 10.48 2.37 -5.19
CA ARG A 106 11.67 2.19 -6.02
C ARG A 106 11.73 3.26 -7.13
N ILE A 107 10.60 3.49 -7.80
CA ILE A 107 10.48 4.51 -8.86
C ILE A 107 10.70 5.91 -8.30
N LEU A 108 10.03 6.24 -7.18
CA LEU A 108 10.21 7.54 -6.53
C LEU A 108 11.68 7.77 -6.14
N MET A 109 12.36 6.75 -5.62
CA MET A 109 13.79 6.85 -5.30
C MET A 109 14.65 7.17 -6.52
N ALA A 110 14.42 6.43 -7.62
CA ALA A 110 15.15 6.65 -8.87
C ALA A 110 14.94 8.09 -9.40
N ALA A 111 13.72 8.61 -9.32
CA ALA A 111 13.41 9.99 -9.72
C ALA A 111 14.10 11.04 -8.84
N THR A 112 14.18 10.81 -7.52
CA THR A 112 14.85 11.74 -6.60
C THR A 112 16.37 11.75 -6.75
N SER A 113 16.97 10.64 -7.18
CA SER A 113 18.43 10.51 -7.35
C SER A 113 18.94 11.03 -8.69
N ASN A 114 18.07 11.30 -9.67
CA ASN A 114 18.47 11.82 -10.98
C ASN A 114 17.48 12.88 -11.51
N PRO A 115 17.57 14.14 -11.06
CA PRO A 115 16.58 15.19 -11.34
C PRO A 115 16.53 15.66 -12.80
N LYS A 116 17.39 15.17 -13.71
CA LYS A 116 17.47 15.61 -15.12
C LYS A 116 16.44 14.97 -16.06
N ARG A 117 15.47 14.19 -15.54
CA ARG A 117 14.37 13.58 -16.31
C ARG A 117 13.00 14.21 -16.04
N ALA A 118 12.93 15.27 -15.23
CA ALA A 118 11.71 16.04 -14.98
C ALA A 118 11.58 17.19 -15.99
#